data_AF-A0A8J3JEG6-F1
#
_entry.id   AF-A0A8J3JEG6-F1
#
_cell.length_a   1.000
_cell.length_b   1.000
_cell.length_c   1.000
_cell.angle_alpha   90.00
_cell.angle_beta   90.00
_cell.angle_gamma   90.00
#
_symmetry.space_group_name_H-M   'P 1'
#
loop_
_entity.id
_entity.type
_entity.pdbx_description
1 polymer ?
#
loop_
_entity_poly.entity_id
_entity_poly.type
_entity_poly.pdbx_seq_one_letter_code
_entity_poly.pdbx_strand_id
1 'polypeptide(L)'
;MIVVMQFLKERGVWCRTCGLAVFRTMTSRTVAQGWWGYGSFLITPFVLLYNLVGRLKLRKLGEPVPALDGSSTAPWNPGRPVFLRATMLVPILLVAFVTTVAILADPANKIGQCVVSQGTDDVEFVDCSQRNEGVVLSVVDDKDQCPAEAVGYVEEYTEYRSGGRHVDEIYCIGA
;
A
#
# COMPACT_ATOMS: atom_id res chain seq x y z
N MET A 1 -9.21 4.60 14.05
CA MET A 1 -8.62 3.45 14.76
C MET A 1 -7.15 3.75 15.02
N ILE A 2 -6.74 4.03 16.26
CA ILE A 2 -5.34 4.36 16.57
C ILE A 2 -4.63 3.05 16.96
N VAL A 3 -4.00 2.38 16.00
CA VAL A 3 -3.01 1.34 16.32
C VAL A 3 -1.78 2.08 16.83
N VAL A 4 -1.65 2.22 18.15
CA VAL A 4 -0.50 2.87 18.77
C VAL A 4 0.75 2.08 18.40
N MET A 5 1.70 2.75 17.75
CA MET A 5 2.99 2.16 17.40
C MET A 5 3.76 1.84 18.68
N GLN A 6 4.00 0.56 18.95
CA GLN A 6 4.79 0.12 20.11
C GLN A 6 6.17 -0.34 19.67
N PHE A 7 7.20 0.40 20.07
CA PHE A 7 8.60 0.01 19.87
C PHE A 7 9.03 -0.99 20.95
N LEU A 8 8.69 -2.25 20.75
CA LEU A 8 9.10 -3.34 21.65
C LEU A 8 10.56 -3.73 21.37
N LYS A 9 11.40 -3.69 22.40
CA LYS A 9 12.79 -4.13 22.34
C LYS A 9 13.05 -5.21 23.37
N GLU A 10 13.28 -6.43 22.89
CA GLU A 10 13.65 -7.55 23.75
C GLU A 10 15.16 -7.52 24.05
N ARG A 11 15.56 -7.59 25.33
CA ARG A 11 16.96 -7.68 25.77
C ARG A 11 17.13 -8.90 26.66
N GLY A 12 18.19 -9.67 26.47
CA GLY A 12 18.44 -10.87 27.26
C GLY A 12 19.70 -11.60 26.80
N VAL A 13 20.10 -12.61 27.58
CA VAL A 13 21.13 -13.58 27.20
C VAL A 13 20.47 -14.68 26.38
N TRP A 14 20.81 -14.78 25.10
CA TRP A 14 20.16 -15.70 24.17
C TRP A 14 21.16 -16.73 23.65
N CYS A 15 20.72 -17.96 23.45
CA CYS A 15 21.39 -18.89 22.57
C CYS A 15 21.11 -18.54 21.09
N ARG A 16 21.88 -19.07 20.13
CA ARG A 16 21.65 -18.78 18.69
C ARG A 16 20.22 -19.12 18.24
N THR A 17 19.70 -20.29 18.61
CA THR A 17 18.36 -20.76 18.22
C THR A 17 17.24 -20.01 18.95
N CYS A 18 17.43 -19.76 20.24
CA CYS A 18 16.55 -18.95 21.10
C CYS A 18 16.37 -17.54 20.52
N GLY A 19 17.48 -16.86 20.22
CA GLY A 19 17.46 -15.52 19.66
C GLY A 19 16.86 -15.49 18.25
N LEU A 20 17.08 -16.55 17.45
CA LEU A 20 16.45 -16.68 16.14
C LEU A 20 14.92 -16.81 16.25
N ALA A 21 14.41 -17.52 17.25
CA ALA A 21 12.98 -17.64 17.50
C ALA A 21 12.36 -16.27 17.83
N VAL A 22 12.99 -15.52 18.74
CA VAL A 22 12.58 -14.16 19.11
C VAL A 22 12.61 -13.23 17.89
N PHE A 23 13.70 -13.23 17.12
CA PHE A 23 13.83 -12.44 15.90
C PHE A 23 12.67 -12.72 14.93
N ARG A 24 12.36 -13.99 14.67
CA ARG A 24 11.30 -14.37 13.73
C ARG A 24 9.92 -13.94 14.23
N THR A 25 9.64 -14.10 15.52
CA THR A 25 8.36 -13.69 16.13
C THR A 25 8.17 -12.18 16.09
N MET A 26 9.20 -11.41 16.47
CA MET A 26 9.17 -9.95 16.45
C MET A 26 9.02 -9.42 15.03
N THR A 27 9.81 -9.94 14.09
CA THR A 27 9.74 -9.54 12.68
C THR A 27 8.36 -9.84 12.08
N SER A 28 7.78 -11.01 12.37
CA SER A 28 6.42 -11.35 11.92
C SER A 28 5.36 -10.38 12.43
N ARG A 29 5.47 -9.94 13.70
CA ARG A 29 4.55 -8.93 14.26
C ARG A 29 4.74 -7.58 13.60
N THR A 30 5.98 -7.13 13.39
CA THR A 30 6.29 -5.89 12.66
C THR A 30 5.73 -5.91 11.24
N VAL A 31 5.90 -7.01 10.51
CA VAL A 31 5.34 -7.18 9.16
C VAL A 31 3.81 -7.25 9.19
N ALA A 32 3.17 -7.72 10.25
CA ALA A 32 1.71 -7.70 10.30
C ALA A 32 1.16 -6.32 10.69
N GLN A 33 1.78 -5.62 11.63
CA GLN A 33 1.25 -4.41 12.26
C GLN A 33 1.73 -3.11 11.61
N GLY A 34 2.88 -3.14 10.94
CA GLY A 34 3.57 -1.96 10.43
C GLY A 34 2.82 -1.17 9.35
N TRP A 35 1.84 -1.79 8.68
CA TRP A 35 1.20 -1.21 7.50
C TRP A 35 -0.09 -0.43 7.79
N TRP A 36 -0.63 -0.51 9.00
CA TRP A 36 -1.96 0.04 9.31
C TRP A 36 -1.99 1.53 9.66
N GLY A 37 -0.85 2.22 9.67
CA GLY A 37 -0.81 3.66 9.98
C GLY A 37 0.24 4.39 9.15
N TYR A 38 -0.03 5.65 8.80
CA TYR A 38 0.84 6.46 7.92
C TYR A 38 2.29 6.57 8.42
N GLY A 39 2.48 6.90 9.71
CA GLY A 39 3.82 6.94 10.31
C GLY A 39 4.47 5.54 10.38
N SER A 40 3.69 4.51 10.72
CA SER A 40 4.17 3.13 10.78
C SER A 40 4.60 2.60 9.42
N PHE A 41 3.89 2.94 8.34
CA PHE A 41 4.20 2.51 6.97
C PHE A 41 5.61 2.94 6.57
N LEU A 42 5.98 4.18 6.88
CA LEU A 42 7.31 4.73 6.59
C LEU A 42 8.39 4.18 7.53
N ILE A 43 8.09 3.99 8.81
CA ILE A 43 9.08 3.57 9.80
C ILE A 43 9.35 2.05 9.74
N THR A 44 8.36 1.25 9.36
CA THR A 44 8.43 -0.22 9.28
C THR A 44 9.63 -0.74 8.49
N PRO A 45 9.96 -0.27 7.27
CA PRO A 45 11.16 -0.73 6.56
C PRO A 45 12.45 -0.51 7.35
N PHE A 46 12.59 0.63 8.04
CA PHE A 46 13.76 0.90 8.89
C PHE A 46 13.82 -0.06 10.09
N VAL A 47 12.69 -0.38 10.72
CA VAL A 47 12.63 -1.35 11.81
C VAL A 47 12.98 -2.77 11.33
N LEU A 48 12.52 -3.17 10.13
CA LEU A 48 12.88 -4.45 9.53
C LEU A 48 14.39 -4.54 9.24
N LEU A 49 15.01 -3.46 8.75
CA LEU A 49 16.45 -3.37 8.56
C LEU A 49 17.20 -3.47 9.91
N TYR A 50 16.73 -2.78 10.94
CA TYR A 50 17.31 -2.86 12.28
C TYR A 50 17.21 -4.30 12.85
N ASN A 51 16.07 -4.97 12.65
CA ASN A 51 15.90 -6.37 13.01
C ASN A 51 16.90 -7.27 12.27
N LEU A 52 17.20 -6.99 10.99
CA LEU A 52 18.21 -7.72 10.21
C LEU A 52 19.62 -7.56 10.80
N VAL A 53 20.00 -6.36 11.26
CA VAL A 53 21.25 -6.14 11.99
C VAL A 53 21.28 -6.99 13.27
N GLY A 54 20.16 -7.06 13.99
CA GLY A 54 19.98 -7.97 15.13
C GLY A 54 20.25 -9.44 14.75
N ARG A 55 19.71 -9.90 13.62
CA ARG A 55 19.95 -11.26 13.09
C ARG A 55 21.43 -11.51 12.81
N LEU A 56 22.17 -10.53 12.27
CA LEU A 56 23.61 -10.68 12.03
C LEU A 56 24.39 -10.87 13.34
N LYS A 57 24.01 -10.16 14.41
CA LYS A 57 24.58 -10.37 15.75
C LYS A 57 24.25 -11.76 16.27
N LEU A 58 23.00 -12.20 16.11
CA LEU A 58 22.54 -13.54 16.53
C LEU A 58 23.31 -14.69 15.87
N ARG A 59 23.70 -14.54 14.60
CA ARG A 59 24.51 -15.55 13.89
C ARG A 59 25.88 -15.79 14.52
N LYS A 60 26.41 -14.83 15.28
CA LYS A 60 27.72 -14.95 15.93
C LYS A 60 27.67 -15.70 17.26
N LEU A 61 26.49 -15.92 17.84
CA LEU A 61 26.35 -16.69 19.09
C LEU A 61 26.55 -18.19 18.86
N GLY A 62 26.94 -18.91 19.91
CA GLY A 62 27.06 -20.37 19.90
C GLY A 62 25.71 -21.08 19.84
N GLU A 63 25.75 -22.35 19.44
CA GLU A 63 24.60 -23.25 19.53
C GLU A 63 24.25 -23.47 21.03
N PRO A 64 22.96 -23.68 21.40
CA PRO A 64 22.59 -24.06 22.76
C PRO A 64 23.43 -25.24 23.27
N VAL A 65 24.09 -25.02 24.41
CA VAL A 65 24.79 -26.07 25.16
C VAL A 65 23.96 -26.39 26.40
N PRO A 66 23.62 -27.66 26.66
CA PRO A 66 22.93 -28.03 27.89
C PRO A 66 23.81 -27.73 29.11
N ALA A 67 23.21 -27.21 30.17
CA ALA A 67 23.86 -26.98 31.44
C ALA A 67 24.27 -28.32 32.07
N LEU A 68 25.47 -28.33 32.66
CA LEU A 68 26.09 -29.52 33.26
C LEU A 68 25.29 -30.11 34.43
N ASP A 69 24.46 -29.30 35.08
CA ASP A 69 23.60 -29.68 36.20
C ASP A 69 22.25 -30.27 35.76
N GLY A 70 22.01 -30.42 34.44
CA GLY A 70 20.76 -30.91 33.89
C GLY A 70 19.58 -29.94 34.00
N SER A 71 19.80 -28.70 34.46
CA SER A 71 18.75 -27.69 34.63
C SER A 71 18.27 -27.04 33.32
N SER A 72 18.94 -27.32 32.20
CA SER A 72 18.61 -26.69 30.92
C SER A 72 17.29 -27.16 30.33
N THR A 73 16.40 -26.20 30.10
CA THR A 73 15.19 -26.39 29.29
C THR A 73 15.54 -26.53 27.82
N ALA A 74 14.74 -27.29 27.07
CA ALA A 74 14.90 -27.43 25.63
C ALA A 74 14.92 -26.06 24.92
N PRO A 75 15.82 -25.85 23.93
CA PRO A 75 15.90 -24.59 23.20
C PRO A 75 14.58 -24.25 22.50
N TRP A 76 14.24 -22.96 22.46
CA TRP A 76 13.03 -22.50 21.77
C TRP A 76 13.09 -22.86 20.28
N ASN A 77 12.07 -23.57 19.78
CA ASN A 77 11.95 -23.90 18.35
C ASN A 77 11.65 -22.64 17.50
N PRO A 78 12.56 -22.20 16.62
CA PRO A 78 12.39 -20.97 15.83
C PRO A 78 11.30 -21.07 14.74
N GLY A 79 10.68 -22.24 14.55
CA GLY A 79 9.55 -22.46 13.66
C GLY A 79 9.86 -22.18 12.19
N ARG A 80 8.85 -21.80 11.41
CA ARG A 80 9.01 -21.43 9.99
C ARG A 80 9.75 -20.10 9.83
N PRO A 81 10.56 -19.93 8.78
CA PRO A 81 11.20 -18.66 8.48
C PRO A 81 10.16 -17.57 8.16
N VAL A 82 10.51 -16.30 8.39
CA VAL A 82 9.57 -15.16 8.28
C VAL A 82 8.90 -15.10 6.91
N PHE A 83 9.64 -15.37 5.84
CA PHE A 83 9.13 -15.33 4.46
C PHE A 83 8.07 -16.41 4.15
N LEU A 84 8.01 -17.51 4.92
CA LEU A 84 7.02 -18.59 4.76
C LEU A 84 5.84 -18.46 5.73
N ARG A 85 5.74 -17.36 6.46
CA ARG A 85 4.63 -17.13 7.40
C ARG A 85 3.52 -16.35 6.71
N ALA A 86 2.27 -16.67 7.06
CA ALA A 86 1.08 -15.97 6.56
C ALA A 86 1.13 -14.45 6.79
N THR A 87 1.91 -13.97 7.77
CA THR A 87 2.15 -12.54 7.99
C THR A 87 2.73 -11.82 6.76
N MET A 88 3.46 -12.53 5.89
CA MET A 88 3.96 -11.96 4.63
C MET A 88 2.89 -11.71 3.59
N LEU A 89 1.71 -12.31 3.73
CA LEU A 89 0.58 -12.02 2.85
C LEU A 89 0.07 -10.59 3.07
N VAL A 90 0.25 -10.01 4.26
CA VAL A 90 -0.21 -8.66 4.57
C VAL A 90 0.40 -7.60 3.62
N PRO A 91 1.73 -7.44 3.52
CA PRO A 91 2.29 -6.48 2.58
C PRO A 91 1.97 -6.79 1.12
N ILE A 92 1.92 -8.08 0.73
CA ILE A 92 1.62 -8.49 -0.64
C ILE A 92 0.19 -8.09 -1.03
N LEU A 93 -0.79 -8.42 -0.17
CA LEU A 93 -2.19 -8.07 -0.39
C LEU A 93 -2.41 -6.57 -0.34
N LEU A 94 -1.70 -5.85 0.53
CA LEU A 94 -1.78 -4.39 0.59
C LEU A 94 -1.25 -3.73 -0.69
N VAL A 95 -0.10 -4.18 -1.20
CA VAL A 95 0.43 -3.71 -2.48
C VAL A 95 -0.55 -4.06 -3.60
N ALA A 96 -1.01 -5.30 -3.68
CA ALA A 96 -1.96 -5.74 -4.70
C ALA A 96 -3.27 -4.93 -4.66
N PHE A 97 -3.79 -4.64 -3.46
CA PHE A 97 -4.98 -3.81 -3.29
C PHE A 97 -4.74 -2.39 -3.78
N VAL A 98 -3.66 -1.74 -3.33
CA VAL A 98 -3.32 -0.37 -3.75
C VAL A 98 -3.11 -0.27 -5.26
N THR A 99 -2.38 -1.21 -5.86
CA THR A 99 -2.16 -1.22 -7.32
C THR A 99 -3.46 -1.48 -8.07
N THR A 100 -4.30 -2.40 -7.59
CA THR A 100 -5.59 -2.68 -8.24
C THR A 100 -6.51 -1.47 -8.18
N VAL A 101 -6.62 -0.82 -7.03
CA VAL A 101 -7.40 0.41 -6.88
C VAL A 101 -6.86 1.53 -7.77
N ALA A 102 -5.53 1.72 -7.80
CA ALA A 102 -4.92 2.73 -8.66
C ALA A 102 -5.19 2.48 -10.15
N ILE A 103 -5.07 1.23 -10.60
CA ILE A 103 -5.36 0.85 -11.99
C ILE A 103 -6.85 1.05 -12.31
N LEU A 104 -7.76 0.68 -11.40
CA LEU A 104 -9.20 0.83 -11.62
C LEU A 104 -9.69 2.28 -11.56
N ALA A 105 -9.02 3.12 -10.78
CA ALA A 105 -9.30 4.54 -10.65
C ALA A 105 -8.60 5.39 -11.72
N ASP A 106 -7.83 4.77 -12.63
CA ASP A 106 -7.15 5.49 -13.71
C ASP A 106 -8.20 6.18 -14.61
N PRO A 107 -8.11 7.51 -14.82
CA PRO A 107 -9.07 8.24 -15.62
C PRO A 107 -9.04 7.83 -17.09
N ALA A 108 -7.95 7.23 -17.57
CA ALA A 108 -7.87 6.64 -18.90
C ALA A 108 -8.90 5.50 -19.09
N ASN A 109 -9.42 4.89 -18.01
CA ASN A 109 -10.49 3.90 -18.10
C ASN A 109 -11.84 4.49 -18.52
N LYS A 110 -11.98 5.83 -18.55
CA LYS A 110 -13.16 6.54 -19.04
C LYS A 110 -13.18 6.70 -20.55
N ILE A 111 -12.07 6.43 -21.23
CA ILE A 111 -11.98 6.49 -22.70
C ILE A 111 -12.99 5.52 -23.32
N GLY A 112 -13.80 6.02 -24.24
CA GLY A 112 -14.89 5.28 -24.88
C GLY A 112 -16.22 5.28 -24.11
N GLN A 113 -16.29 5.89 -22.91
CA GLN A 113 -17.56 6.11 -22.22
C GLN A 113 -18.28 7.34 -22.77
N CYS A 114 -19.60 7.33 -22.72
CA CYS A 114 -20.42 8.44 -23.15
C CYS A 114 -20.75 9.36 -21.97
N VAL A 115 -20.85 10.66 -22.22
CA VAL A 115 -21.08 11.67 -21.18
C VAL A 115 -22.36 12.45 -21.40
N VAL A 116 -22.95 12.90 -20.30
CA VAL A 116 -24.07 13.86 -20.27
C VAL A 116 -23.75 14.94 -19.24
N SER A 117 -23.93 16.20 -19.62
CA SER A 117 -23.82 17.33 -18.69
C SER A 117 -25.11 17.49 -17.87
N GLN A 118 -25.07 17.26 -16.57
CA GLN A 118 -26.15 17.63 -15.65
C GLN A 118 -25.95 19.07 -15.16
N GLY A 119 -26.20 20.05 -16.03
CA GLY A 119 -26.03 21.47 -15.70
C GLY A 119 -24.65 22.01 -16.07
N THR A 120 -24.17 23.04 -15.34
CA THR A 120 -22.92 23.75 -15.67
C THR A 120 -21.66 23.09 -15.13
N ASP A 121 -21.76 22.22 -14.11
CA ASP A 121 -20.60 21.82 -13.31
C ASP A 121 -20.53 20.29 -13.01
N ASP A 122 -21.54 19.48 -13.36
CA ASP A 122 -21.56 18.03 -13.08
C ASP A 122 -21.57 17.18 -14.37
N VAL A 123 -20.65 16.22 -14.42
CA VAL A 123 -20.42 15.32 -15.57
C VAL A 123 -20.86 13.91 -15.19
N GLU A 124 -21.82 13.36 -15.91
CA GLU A 124 -22.31 12.00 -15.68
C GLU A 124 -21.86 11.08 -16.82
N PHE A 125 -21.12 10.01 -16.47
CA PHE A 125 -20.75 8.95 -17.40
C PHE A 125 -21.87 7.93 -17.52
N VAL A 126 -22.42 7.79 -18.73
CA VAL A 126 -23.57 6.94 -19.03
C VAL A 126 -23.22 5.87 -20.08
N ASP A 127 -24.05 4.84 -20.15
CA ASP A 127 -23.98 3.86 -21.23
C ASP A 127 -24.34 4.53 -22.57
N CYS A 128 -23.54 4.26 -23.61
CA CYS A 128 -23.72 4.88 -24.92
C CYS A 128 -25.04 4.51 -25.63
N SER A 129 -25.79 3.53 -25.13
CA SER A 129 -27.16 3.24 -25.59
C SER A 129 -28.20 4.26 -25.13
N GLN A 130 -27.88 5.06 -24.11
CA GLN A 130 -28.74 6.13 -23.63
C GLN A 130 -28.48 7.43 -24.39
N ARG A 131 -29.35 8.42 -24.22
CA ARG A 131 -29.14 9.76 -24.80
C ARG A 131 -27.88 10.37 -24.17
N ASN A 132 -26.88 10.64 -25.00
CA ASN A 132 -25.60 11.21 -24.61
C ASN A 132 -25.24 12.41 -25.49
N GLU A 133 -24.25 13.18 -25.05
CA GLU A 133 -23.77 14.38 -25.74
C GLU A 133 -22.47 14.15 -26.51
N GLY A 134 -21.75 13.06 -26.19
CA GLY A 134 -20.59 12.60 -26.94
C GLY A 134 -19.83 11.50 -26.20
N VAL A 135 -18.72 11.06 -26.79
CA VAL A 135 -17.84 10.00 -26.28
C VAL A 135 -16.49 10.58 -25.86
N VAL A 136 -15.93 10.08 -24.75
CA VAL A 136 -14.58 10.47 -24.31
C VAL A 136 -13.54 9.84 -25.25
N LEU A 137 -12.78 10.69 -25.94
CA LEU A 137 -11.69 10.26 -26.83
C LEU A 137 -10.37 10.11 -26.09
N SER A 138 -10.08 11.05 -25.18
CA SER A 138 -8.82 11.10 -24.43
C SER A 138 -8.97 11.92 -23.15
N VAL A 139 -8.11 11.63 -22.18
CA VAL A 139 -7.94 12.44 -20.97
C VAL A 139 -6.61 13.18 -21.08
N VAL A 140 -6.61 14.49 -20.84
CA VAL A 140 -5.45 15.35 -20.97
C VAL A 140 -5.34 16.30 -19.76
N ASP A 141 -4.11 16.77 -19.51
CA ASP A 141 -3.84 17.73 -18.43
C ASP A 141 -4.08 19.18 -18.89
N ASP A 142 -4.12 19.41 -20.21
CA ASP A 142 -4.32 20.72 -20.81
C ASP A 142 -5.22 20.61 -22.05
N LYS A 143 -6.21 21.49 -22.18
CA LYS A 143 -7.18 21.53 -23.28
C LYS A 143 -6.55 21.63 -24.67
N ASP A 144 -5.36 22.23 -24.77
CA ASP A 144 -4.64 22.38 -26.02
C ASP A 144 -4.08 21.05 -26.54
N GLN A 145 -4.07 20.00 -25.71
CA GLN A 145 -3.64 18.66 -26.05
C GLN A 145 -4.78 17.78 -26.58
N CYS A 146 -6.02 18.29 -26.65
CA CYS A 146 -7.12 17.54 -27.22
C CYS A 146 -6.88 17.21 -28.70
N PRO A 147 -7.25 15.99 -29.15
CA PRO A 147 -7.11 15.60 -30.55
C PRO A 147 -7.98 16.49 -31.44
N ALA A 148 -7.55 16.68 -32.70
CA ALA A 148 -8.28 17.52 -33.67
C ALA A 148 -9.70 17.01 -34.00
N GLU A 149 -9.98 15.74 -33.69
CA GLU A 149 -11.28 15.10 -33.84
C GLU A 149 -12.24 15.40 -32.69
N ALA A 150 -11.73 15.97 -31.58
CA ALA A 150 -12.57 16.38 -30.46
C ALA A 150 -13.44 17.58 -30.87
N VAL A 151 -14.74 17.46 -30.60
CA VAL A 151 -15.74 18.50 -30.85
C VAL A 151 -15.82 19.46 -29.66
N GLY A 152 -15.40 19.01 -28.48
CA GLY A 152 -15.35 19.82 -27.27
C GLY A 152 -14.53 19.14 -26.18
N TYR A 153 -14.57 19.73 -24.99
CA TYR A 153 -13.95 19.16 -23.80
C TYR A 153 -14.82 19.45 -22.57
N VAL A 154 -14.63 18.64 -21.54
CA VAL A 154 -15.28 18.78 -20.23
C VAL A 154 -14.20 18.71 -19.16
N GLU A 155 -14.27 19.63 -18.21
CA GLU A 155 -13.29 19.75 -17.12
C GLU A 155 -13.93 19.21 -15.84
N GLU A 156 -13.24 18.31 -15.15
CA GLU A 156 -13.60 17.85 -13.82
C GLU A 156 -12.85 18.68 -12.78
N TYR A 157 -13.57 19.12 -11.75
CA TYR A 157 -13.04 20.05 -10.76
C TYR A 157 -13.28 19.59 -9.33
N THR A 158 -12.26 19.72 -8.49
CA THR A 158 -12.43 19.68 -7.04
C THR A 158 -12.64 21.09 -6.51
N GLU A 159 -13.81 21.33 -5.91
CA GLU A 159 -14.10 22.57 -5.19
C GLU A 159 -13.63 22.45 -3.73
N TYR A 160 -12.69 23.33 -3.35
CA TYR A 160 -12.22 23.41 -1.97
C TYR A 160 -13.23 24.18 -1.11
N ARG A 161 -13.30 23.80 0.17
CA ARG A 161 -14.14 24.46 1.18
C ARG A 161 -13.86 25.97 1.35
N SER A 162 -12.71 26.45 0.88
CA SER A 162 -12.33 27.88 0.84
C SER A 162 -12.89 28.64 -0.37
N GLY A 163 -13.64 27.99 -1.27
CA GLY A 163 -14.20 28.58 -2.48
C GLY A 163 -13.24 28.63 -3.68
N GLY A 164 -12.13 27.89 -3.65
CA GLY A 164 -11.23 27.72 -4.79
C GLY A 164 -11.57 26.47 -5.59
N ARG A 165 -11.32 26.47 -6.91
CA ARG A 165 -11.48 25.30 -7.79
C ARG A 165 -10.13 24.88 -8.34
N HIS A 166 -9.91 23.57 -8.42
CA HIS A 166 -8.76 22.97 -9.11
C HIS A 166 -9.29 22.11 -10.24
N VAL A 167 -8.80 22.32 -11.47
CA VAL A 167 -9.05 21.39 -12.57
C VAL A 167 -8.24 20.15 -12.24
N ASP A 168 -8.92 19.03 -12.03
CA ASP A 168 -8.26 17.76 -11.81
C ASP A 168 -7.88 17.13 -13.16
N GLU A 169 -8.86 17.05 -14.08
CA GLU A 169 -8.73 16.34 -15.34
C GLU A 169 -9.58 16.97 -16.45
N ILE A 170 -9.14 16.85 -17.71
CA ILE A 170 -9.86 17.32 -18.89
C ILE A 170 -10.18 16.16 -19.81
N TYR A 171 -11.47 15.93 -20.05
CA TYR A 171 -11.98 14.91 -20.95
C TYR A 171 -12.28 15.52 -22.32
N CYS A 172 -11.56 15.11 -23.36
CA CYS A 172 -11.83 15.52 -24.73
C CYS A 172 -12.96 14.69 -25.33
N ILE A 173 -13.98 15.34 -25.87
CA ILE A 173 -15.23 14.72 -26.31
C ILE A 173 -15.29 14.69 -27.83
N GLY A 174 -15.56 13.51 -28.38
CA GLY A 174 -15.88 13.26 -29.78
C GLY A 174 -17.38 13.09 -30.01
N ALA A 175 -17.78 13.18 -31.28
CA ALA A 175 -19.14 12.88 -31.72
C ALA A 175 -19.45 11.37 -31.71
#